data_AF-A0A497RQK0-F1
#
_entry.id   AF-A0A497RQK0-F1
#
_cell.length_a   1.000
_cell.length_b   1.000
_cell.length_c   1.000
_cell.angle_alpha   90.00
_cell.angle_beta   90.00
_cell.angle_gamma   90.00
#
_symmetry.space_group_name_H-M   'P 1'
#
loop_
_entity.id
_entity.type
_entity.pdbx_description
1 polymer ?
#
loop_
_entity_poly.entity_id
_entity_poly.type
_entity_poly.pdbx_seq_one_letter_code
_entity_poly.pdbx_strand_id
1 'polypeptide(L)'
;MVEGVIWFNYPRAFNQLMTEGEVFTLRKTIKNGVYVVLSKLVLNPPKTGRLAKVEYIGQVSSREELEDYVRKSGYKTVDDWVKEAKDAVHLHRVLLLTP
;
A
#
# COMPACT_ATOMS: atom_id res chain seq x y z
N MET A 1 -13.23 -4.87 -13.89
CA MET A 1 -14.00 -3.77 -13.28
C MET A 1 -13.14 -3.14 -12.20
N VAL A 2 -13.35 -1.86 -11.89
CA VAL A 2 -12.64 -1.18 -10.79
C VAL A 2 -13.41 -1.46 -9.49
N GLU A 3 -12.74 -2.04 -8.49
CA GLU A 3 -13.32 -2.45 -7.20
C GLU A 3 -13.59 -1.24 -6.28
N GLY A 4 -12.86 -0.14 -6.47
CA GLY A 4 -13.03 1.07 -5.69
C GLY A 4 -11.76 1.90 -5.61
N VAL A 5 -11.52 2.49 -4.43
CA VAL A 5 -10.38 3.38 -4.16
C VAL A 5 -9.49 2.77 -3.08
N ILE A 6 -8.17 2.85 -3.28
CA ILE A 6 -7.17 2.60 -2.24
C ILE A 6 -6.45 3.91 -1.89
N TRP A 7 -6.47 4.27 -0.60
CA TRP A 7 -5.87 5.49 -0.10
C TRP A 7 -4.44 5.26 0.38
N PHE A 8 -3.50 6.09 -0.08
CA PHE A 8 -2.12 6.16 0.37
C PHE A 8 -1.82 7.55 0.93
N ASN A 9 -2.24 7.78 2.18
CA ASN A 9 -2.04 9.06 2.88
C ASN A 9 -0.75 9.11 3.70
N TYR A 10 0.05 8.05 3.66
CA TYR A 10 1.37 7.99 4.29
C TYR A 10 2.44 8.27 3.23
N PRO A 11 3.24 9.35 3.37
CA PRO A 11 4.19 9.76 2.33
C PRO A 11 5.19 8.67 1.92
N ARG A 12 5.65 7.87 2.88
CA ARG A 12 6.60 6.78 2.66
C ARG A 12 6.06 5.74 1.67
N ALA A 13 4.92 5.15 1.99
CA ALA A 13 4.29 4.13 1.15
C ALA A 13 3.79 4.71 -0.20
N PHE A 14 3.31 5.96 -0.20
CA PHE A 14 2.91 6.63 -1.44
C PHE A 14 4.11 6.85 -2.37
N ASN A 15 5.21 7.40 -1.84
CA ASN A 15 6.42 7.64 -2.62
C ASN A 15 7.02 6.32 -3.13
N GLN A 16 7.05 5.27 -2.31
CA GLN A 16 7.46 3.93 -2.73
C GLN A 16 6.66 3.45 -3.94
N LEU A 17 5.33 3.53 -3.86
CA LEU A 17 4.45 3.11 -4.96
C LEU A 17 4.63 3.96 -6.22
N MET A 18 4.80 5.28 -6.07
CA MET A 18 4.98 6.17 -7.22
C MET A 18 6.35 6.04 -7.89
N THR A 19 7.40 5.75 -7.11
CA THR A 19 8.77 5.62 -7.63
C THR A 19 9.03 4.23 -8.22
N GLU A 20 8.66 3.17 -7.50
CA GLU A 20 8.99 1.79 -7.89
C GLU A 20 7.84 1.08 -8.63
N GLY A 21 6.66 1.70 -8.70
CA GLY A 21 5.46 1.09 -9.27
C GLY A 21 4.85 -0.01 -8.40
N GLU A 22 5.45 -0.33 -7.26
CA GLU A 22 5.04 -1.40 -6.35
C GLU A 22 5.18 -0.95 -4.90
N VAL A 23 4.23 -1.36 -4.04
CA VAL A 23 4.38 -1.24 -2.59
C VAL A 23 3.70 -2.40 -1.86
N PHE A 24 4.33 -2.86 -0.79
CA PHE A 24 3.70 -3.74 0.19
C PHE A 24 3.06 -2.92 1.32
N THR A 25 1.82 -3.22 1.65
CA THR A 25 1.03 -2.41 2.60
C THR A 25 0.17 -3.29 3.51
N LEU A 26 0.12 -2.94 4.79
CA LEU A 26 -0.79 -3.55 5.75
C LEU A 26 -2.14 -2.83 5.71
N ARG A 27 -3.24 -3.59 5.64
CA ARG A 27 -4.61 -3.08 5.63
C ARG A 27 -5.49 -3.87 6.61
N LYS A 28 -6.61 -3.27 7.04
CA LYS A 28 -7.60 -3.98 7.87
C LYS A 28 -8.39 -4.98 7.05
N THR A 29 -8.94 -4.53 5.92
CA THR A 29 -9.69 -5.36 4.99
C THR A 29 -9.69 -4.68 3.63
N ILE A 30 -9.22 -5.39 2.59
CA ILE A 30 -9.37 -5.00 1.20
C ILE A 30 -9.36 -6.27 0.35
N LYS A 31 -10.15 -6.31 -0.72
CA LYS A 31 -10.23 -7.48 -1.60
C LYS A 31 -9.18 -7.40 -2.70
N ASN A 32 -8.83 -8.55 -3.26
CA ASN A 32 -8.08 -8.59 -4.51
C ASN A 32 -8.85 -7.89 -5.62
N GLY A 33 -8.13 -7.16 -6.48
CA GLY A 33 -8.73 -6.54 -7.66
C GLY A 33 -8.05 -5.24 -8.07
N VAL A 34 -8.72 -4.46 -8.93
CA VAL A 34 -8.17 -3.21 -9.48
C VAL A 34 -8.78 -2.01 -8.77
N TYR A 35 -7.95 -1.13 -8.24
CA TYR A 35 -8.36 0.05 -7.47
C TYR A 35 -7.77 1.32 -8.06
N VAL A 36 -8.48 2.42 -7.86
CA VAL A 36 -7.95 3.78 -8.10
C VAL A 36 -7.11 4.18 -6.88
N VAL A 37 -5.84 4.50 -7.10
CA VAL A 37 -4.93 5.00 -6.07
C VAL A 37 -5.17 6.48 -5.85
N LEU A 38 -5.55 6.87 -4.62
CA LEU A 38 -5.69 8.26 -4.22
C LEU A 38 -4.78 8.61 -3.04
N SER A 39 -4.40 9.87 -2.94
CA SER A 39 -3.66 10.42 -1.81
C SER A 39 -4.08 11.85 -1.55
N LYS A 40 -4.16 12.25 -0.27
CA LYS A 40 -4.31 13.66 0.13
C LYS A 40 -2.99 14.44 0.10
N LEU A 41 -1.87 13.77 -0.18
CA LEU A 41 -0.53 14.37 -0.14
C LEU A 41 -0.23 15.24 -1.36
N VAL A 42 -0.95 15.04 -2.47
CA VAL A 42 -0.82 15.83 -3.69
C VAL A 42 -2.07 16.71 -3.79
N LEU A 43 -1.87 18.03 -3.88
CA LEU A 43 -2.93 19.05 -3.78
C LEU A 43 -4.03 18.92 -4.84
N ASN A 44 -5.22 19.39 -4.44
CA ASN A 44 -6.52 19.40 -5.10
C ASN A 44 -6.56 19.94 -6.56
N PRO A 45 -7.40 19.38 -7.45
CA PRO A 45 -8.12 18.11 -7.28
C PRO A 45 -7.11 16.96 -7.38
N PRO A 46 -7.36 15.80 -6.73
CA PRO A 46 -6.55 14.61 -6.97
C PRO A 46 -6.62 14.30 -8.46
N LYS A 47 -5.60 14.73 -9.21
CA LYS A 47 -5.52 14.54 -10.66
C LYS A 47 -5.56 13.03 -10.88
N THR A 48 -6.73 12.51 -11.25
CA THR A 48 -6.97 11.18 -11.84
C THR A 48 -6.10 10.09 -11.21
N GLY A 49 -6.61 9.46 -10.16
CA GLY A 49 -5.89 8.39 -9.47
C GLY A 49 -5.43 7.29 -10.43
N ARG A 50 -4.16 6.89 -10.31
CA ARG A 50 -3.58 5.80 -11.10
C ARG A 50 -4.30 4.49 -10.77
N LEU A 51 -4.45 3.61 -11.75
CA LEU A 51 -4.98 2.27 -11.49
C LEU A 51 -3.88 1.40 -10.89
N ALA A 52 -4.24 0.60 -9.89
CA ALA A 52 -3.35 -0.39 -9.30
C ALA A 52 -4.07 -1.72 -9.07
N LYS A 53 -3.36 -2.82 -9.27
CA LYS A 53 -3.78 -4.15 -8.84
C LYS A 53 -3.40 -4.34 -7.38
N VAL A 54 -4.37 -4.75 -6.57
CA VAL A 54 -4.19 -5.13 -5.17
C VAL A 54 -4.27 -6.65 -5.08
N GLU A 55 -3.25 -7.26 -4.49
CA GLU A 55 -3.13 -8.70 -4.28
C GLU A 55 -2.88 -8.97 -2.79
N TYR A 56 -3.75 -9.74 -2.16
CA TYR A 56 -3.62 -10.22 -0.80
C TYR A 56 -2.53 -11.29 -0.74
N ILE A 57 -1.59 -11.10 0.17
CA ILE A 57 -0.48 -12.02 0.40
C ILE A 57 -0.79 -12.96 1.56
N GLY A 58 -1.28 -12.42 2.67
CA GLY A 58 -1.53 -13.19 3.88
C GLY A 58 -1.87 -12.31 5.08
N GLN A 59 -2.30 -12.95 6.16
CA GLN A 59 -2.45 -12.30 7.45
C GLN A 59 -1.15 -12.46 8.20
N VAL A 60 -0.58 -11.35 8.64
CA VAL A 60 0.67 -11.30 9.37
C VAL A 60 0.41 -11.71 10.81
N SER A 61 1.04 -12.80 11.24
CA SER A 61 0.91 -13.32 12.60
C SER A 61 2.10 -12.94 13.49
N SER A 62 3.27 -12.71 12.88
CA SER A 62 4.48 -12.26 13.57
C SER A 62 5.22 -11.17 12.79
N ARG A 63 6.15 -10.47 13.46
CA ARG A 63 6.88 -9.35 12.86
C ARG A 63 7.93 -9.82 11.85
N GLU A 64 8.49 -11.00 12.08
CA GLU A 64 9.53 -11.62 11.25
C GLU A 64 9.02 -11.83 9.82
N GLU A 65 7.73 -12.10 9.64
CA GLU A 65 7.09 -12.21 8.32
C GLU A 65 7.18 -10.92 7.49
N LEU A 66 7.37 -9.76 8.12
CA LEU A 66 7.44 -8.46 7.46
C LEU A 66 8.86 -8.06 7.02
N GLU A 67 9.89 -8.75 7.52
CA GLU A 67 11.30 -8.41 7.27
C GLU A 67 11.63 -8.43 5.77
N ASP A 68 11.08 -9.40 5.03
CA ASP A 68 11.29 -9.53 3.60
C ASP A 68 10.59 -8.44 2.77
N TYR A 69 9.58 -7.77 3.35
CA TYR A 69 8.73 -6.80 2.65
C TYR A 69 9.03 -5.35 3.04
N VAL A 70 9.70 -5.11 4.17
CA VAL A 70 9.90 -3.76 4.73
C VAL A 70 10.57 -2.81 3.73
N ARG A 71 11.55 -3.31 2.97
CA ARG A 71 12.25 -2.50 1.95
C ARG A 71 11.34 -2.02 0.82
N LYS A 72 10.24 -2.74 0.58
CA LYS A 72 9.25 -2.44 -0.45
C LYS A 72 7.96 -1.84 0.12
N SER A 73 7.90 -1.51 1.40
CA SER A 73 6.77 -0.82 2.00
C SER A 73 6.95 0.71 2.09
N GLY A 74 8.17 1.18 1.80
CA GLY A 74 8.59 2.58 1.97
C GLY A 74 9.11 2.91 3.37
N TYR A 75 9.10 1.94 4.29
CA TYR A 75 9.61 2.10 5.65
C TYR A 75 11.05 1.59 5.78
N LYS A 76 11.79 2.12 6.76
CA LYS A 76 13.16 1.68 7.02
C LYS A 76 13.21 0.45 7.92
N THR A 77 12.25 0.31 8.84
CA THR A 77 12.19 -0.76 9.84
C THR A 77 10.76 -1.31 9.92
N VAL A 78 10.64 -2.59 10.33
CA VAL A 78 9.33 -3.23 10.56
C VAL A 78 8.57 -2.51 11.68
N ASP A 79 9.28 -2.05 12.72
CA ASP A 79 8.66 -1.33 13.84
C ASP A 79 7.96 -0.04 13.41
N ASP A 80 8.59 0.78 12.57
CA ASP A 80 7.98 2.00 12.04
C ASP A 80 6.73 1.68 11.22
N TRP A 81 6.82 0.63 10.40
CA TRP A 81 5.72 0.21 9.54
C TRP A 81 4.52 -0.28 10.35
N VAL A 82 4.74 -1.18 11.31
CA VAL A 82 3.69 -1.73 12.18
C VAL A 82 3.07 -0.63 13.04
N LYS A 83 3.88 0.29 13.58
CA LYS A 83 3.41 1.43 14.37
C LYS A 83 2.45 2.31 13.57
N GLU A 84 2.73 2.57 12.30
CA GLU A 84 1.83 3.36 11.44
C GLU A 84 0.61 2.56 10.96
N ALA A 85 0.76 1.25 10.77
CA ALA A 85 -0.32 0.34 10.36
C ALA A 85 -1.38 0.11 11.47
N LYS A 86 -1.03 0.39 12.74
CA LYS A 86 -1.90 0.22 13.91
C LYS A 86 -2.40 -1.23 14.04
N ASP A 87 -3.69 -1.47 13.82
CA ASP A 87 -4.35 -2.77 13.92
C ASP A 87 -4.51 -3.47 12.56
N ALA A 88 -3.92 -2.92 11.50
CA ALA A 88 -3.92 -3.55 10.19
C ALA A 88 -2.93 -4.73 10.13
N VAL A 89 -3.45 -5.94 9.90
CA VAL A 89 -2.67 -7.19 9.89
C VAL A 89 -2.68 -7.91 8.55
N HIS A 90 -3.44 -7.42 7.55
CA HIS A 90 -3.51 -8.07 6.24
C HIS A 90 -2.50 -7.45 5.29
N LEU A 91 -1.50 -8.24 4.91
CA LEU A 91 -0.46 -7.84 3.97
C LEU A 91 -0.99 -7.91 2.54
N HIS A 92 -0.82 -6.81 1.82
CA HIS A 92 -1.17 -6.70 0.41
C HIS A 92 0.01 -6.18 -0.38
N ARG A 93 0.13 -6.68 -1.60
CA ARG A 93 0.96 -6.11 -2.65
C ARG A 93 0.09 -5.21 -3.51
N VAL A 94 0.57 -4.02 -3.81
CA VAL A 94 -0.10 -3.05 -4.68
C VAL A 94 0.83 -2.70 -5.83
N LEU A 95 0.38 -2.92 -7.05
CA LEU A 95 1.15 -2.76 -8.28
C LEU A 95 0.43 -1.76 -9.20
N LEU A 96 1.10 -0.66 -9.58
CA LEU A 96 0.55 0.27 -10.56
C LEU A 96 0.38 -0.43 -11.92
N LEU A 97 -0.77 -0.23 -12.56
CA LEU A 97 -1.08 -0.80 -13.88
C LEU A 97 -0.65 0.12 -15.03
N THR A 98 -0.30 1.36 -14.72
CA THR A 98 0.16 2.37 -15.69
C THR A 98 1.39 3.10 -15.14
N PRO A 99 2.45 3.27 -15.94
CA PRO A 99 3.62 4.09 -15.59
C PRO A 99 3.29 5.58 -15.32
#